data_AF-A0A3M4L9M2-F1
#
_entry.id   AF-A0A3M4L9M2-F1
#
_cell.length_a   1.000
_cell.length_b   1.000
_cell.length_c   1.000
_cell.angle_alpha   90.00
_cell.angle_beta   90.00
_cell.angle_gamma   90.00
#
_symmetry.space_group_name_H-M   'P 1'
#
loop_
_entity.id
_entity.type
_entity.pdbx_description
1 polymer ?
#
loop_
_entity_poly.entity_id
_entity_poly.type
_entity_poly.pdbx_seq_one_letter_code
_entity_poly.pdbx_strand_id
1 'polypeptide(L)'
;MEEMLRCAAYQGHASAARELAGYIRESKRFEEAIRIYHLSTKSGDSASARRLSKAFEAPPPKEELYYLGLDLDKERSDRYRLISKFLQKNEQLGPKLPDIDSIVPLPPAKLPAWDGTFQWQKERDAKTAPDKPDDTLLKRLSKEKNLDPATGLPLTKN
;
A
#
# COMPACT_ATOMS: atom_id res chain seq x y z
N MET A 1 -9.32 12.09 19.36
CA MET A 1 -9.23 11.49 18.01
C MET A 1 -7.84 10.93 17.74
N GLU A 2 -6.76 11.66 18.05
CA GLU A 2 -5.38 11.18 17.85
C GLU A 2 -5.12 9.78 18.44
N GLU A 3 -5.50 9.53 19.70
CA GLU A 3 -5.32 8.21 20.34
C GLU A 3 -6.06 7.07 19.63
N MET A 4 -7.26 7.31 19.12
CA MET A 4 -8.02 6.29 18.37
C MET A 4 -7.37 6.03 17.02
N LEU A 5 -6.92 7.07 16.32
CA LEU A 5 -6.19 6.93 15.05
C LEU A 5 -4.86 6.20 15.26
N ARG A 6 -4.15 6.48 16.36
CA ARG A 6 -2.92 5.80 16.76
C ARG A 6 -3.15 4.32 16.97
N CYS A 7 -4.17 3.96 17.74
CA CYS A 7 -4.55 2.57 17.95
C CYS A 7 -4.86 1.85 16.61
N ALA A 8 -5.69 2.46 15.75
CA ALA A 8 -6.03 1.90 14.45
C ALA A 8 -4.81 1.79 13.51
N ALA A 9 -3.92 2.77 13.51
CA ALA A 9 -2.69 2.76 12.73
C ALA A 9 -1.80 1.58 13.11
N TYR A 10 -1.58 1.33 14.40
CA TYR A 10 -0.78 0.20 14.88
C TYR A 10 -1.46 -1.15 14.70
N GLN A 11 -2.78 -1.19 14.56
CA GLN A 11 -3.53 -2.38 14.12
C GLN A 11 -3.41 -2.64 12.60
N GLY A 12 -2.77 -1.74 11.85
CA GLY A 12 -2.55 -1.88 10.41
C GLY A 12 -3.64 -1.26 9.53
N HIS A 13 -4.47 -0.36 10.07
CA HIS A 13 -5.39 0.44 9.27
C HIS A 13 -4.66 1.59 8.56
N ALA A 14 -4.30 1.36 7.30
CA ALA A 14 -3.48 2.28 6.51
C ALA A 14 -4.10 3.69 6.41
N SER A 15 -5.41 3.81 6.18
CA SER A 15 -6.07 5.13 6.11
C SER A 15 -6.01 5.90 7.43
N ALA A 16 -6.19 5.22 8.57
CA ALA A 16 -6.09 5.85 9.89
C ALA A 16 -4.66 6.29 10.19
N ALA A 17 -3.66 5.50 9.79
CA ALA A 17 -2.25 5.88 9.87
C ALA A 17 -1.97 7.12 9.01
N ARG A 18 -2.45 7.17 7.76
CA ARG A 18 -2.30 8.35 6.89
C ARG A 18 -2.91 9.60 7.51
N GLU A 19 -4.11 9.49 8.07
CA GLU A 19 -4.81 10.60 8.72
C GLU A 19 -4.05 11.10 9.96
N LEU A 20 -3.60 10.19 10.81
CA LEU A 20 -2.75 10.48 11.95
C LEU A 20 -1.46 11.21 11.55
N ALA A 21 -0.76 10.71 10.52
CA ALA A 21 0.46 11.34 10.02
C ALA A 21 0.19 12.75 9.48
N GLY A 22 -0.98 12.99 8.88
CA GLY A 22 -1.44 14.32 8.47
C GLY A 22 -1.57 15.28 9.65
N TYR A 23 -2.28 14.87 10.71
CA TYR A 23 -2.47 15.65 11.93
C TYR A 23 -1.15 15.97 12.66
N ILE A 24 -0.28 14.96 12.80
CA ILE A 24 1.03 15.11 13.42
C ILE A 24 1.93 16.06 12.62
N ARG A 25 1.89 15.98 11.28
CA ARG A 25 2.63 16.90 10.39
C ARG A 25 2.15 18.34 10.58
N GLU A 26 0.85 18.59 10.66
CA GLU A 26 0.29 19.93 10.89
C GLU A 26 0.73 20.50 12.25
N SER A 27 0.92 19.63 13.24
CA SER A 27 1.53 19.96 14.53
C SER A 27 3.06 20.13 14.48
N LYS A 28 3.67 20.11 13.29
CA LYS A 28 5.12 20.22 13.03
C LYS A 28 5.99 19.15 13.70
N ARG A 29 5.40 18.04 14.13
CA ARG A 29 6.10 16.86 14.70
C ARG A 29 6.62 15.96 13.57
N PHE A 30 7.49 16.50 12.71
CA PHE A 30 7.80 15.87 11.41
C PHE A 30 8.41 14.48 11.52
N GLU A 31 9.34 14.25 12.45
CA GLU A 31 9.94 12.92 12.64
C GLU A 31 8.90 11.85 12.95
N GLU A 32 7.91 12.20 13.76
CA GLU A 32 6.80 11.30 14.08
C GLU A 32 5.89 11.09 12.87
N ALA A 33 5.56 12.15 12.14
CA ALA A 33 4.76 12.05 10.92
C ALA A 33 5.42 11.14 9.87
N ILE A 34 6.74 11.23 9.71
CA ILE A 34 7.53 10.37 8.81
C ILE A 34 7.37 8.90 9.20
N ARG A 35 7.52 8.57 10.50
CA ARG A 35 7.33 7.20 11.00
C ARG A 35 5.92 6.68 10.75
N ILE A 36 4.89 7.50 10.99
CA ILE A 36 3.50 7.09 10.79
C ILE A 36 3.14 6.98 9.30
N TYR A 37 3.63 7.88 8.44
CA TYR A 37 3.48 7.71 6.98
C TYR A 37 4.17 6.43 6.50
N HIS A 38 5.33 6.09 7.05
CA HIS A 38 6.04 4.86 6.71
C HIS A 38 5.24 3.62 7.14
N LEU A 39 4.67 3.62 8.35
CA LEU A 39 3.76 2.58 8.84
C LEU A 39 2.49 2.47 7.97
N SER A 40 1.94 3.59 7.53
CA SER A 40 0.81 3.64 6.61
C SER A 40 1.15 3.00 5.26
N THR A 41 2.34 3.29 4.71
CA THR A 41 2.85 2.65 3.49
C THR A 41 3.08 1.15 3.68
N LYS A 42 3.65 0.73 4.82
CA LYS A 42 3.78 -0.69 5.20
C LYS A 42 2.44 -1.41 5.15
N SER A 43 1.37 -0.72 5.53
CA SER A 43 0.00 -1.21 5.55
C SER A 43 -0.74 -1.10 4.21
N GLY A 44 -0.07 -0.62 3.16
CA GLY A 44 -0.60 -0.62 1.79
C GLY A 44 -1.10 0.73 1.25
N ASP A 45 -0.93 1.85 1.98
CA ASP A 45 -1.43 3.15 1.52
C ASP A 45 -0.45 3.82 0.53
N SER A 46 -0.85 3.83 -0.74
CA SER A 46 -0.08 4.41 -1.85
C SER A 46 0.11 5.92 -1.73
N ALA A 47 -0.85 6.64 -1.14
CA ALA A 47 -0.79 8.09 -0.96
C ALA A 47 0.27 8.50 0.06
N SER A 48 0.43 7.74 1.16
CA SER A 48 1.47 7.93 2.16
C SER A 48 2.86 7.68 1.56
N ALA A 49 2.99 6.67 0.70
CA ALA A 49 4.23 6.43 -0.05
C ALA A 49 4.58 7.61 -0.95
N ARG A 50 3.58 8.15 -1.67
CA ARG A 50 3.77 9.33 -2.53
C ARG A 50 4.18 10.56 -1.73
N ARG A 51 3.60 10.76 -0.55
CA ARG A 51 3.96 11.87 0.35
C ARG A 51 5.40 11.76 0.81
N LEU A 52 5.84 10.58 1.25
CA LEU A 52 7.24 10.36 1.63
C LEU A 52 8.18 10.54 0.45
N SER A 53 7.84 10.03 -0.74
CA SER A 53 8.61 10.26 -1.96
C SER A 53 8.84 11.76 -2.19
N LYS A 54 7.79 12.58 -2.12
CA LYS A 54 7.89 14.03 -2.27
C LYS A 54 8.62 14.72 -1.12
N ALA A 55 8.47 14.24 0.12
CA ALA A 55 9.18 14.80 1.25
C ALA A 55 10.70 14.61 1.15
N PHE A 56 11.17 13.46 0.64
CA PHE A 56 12.60 13.20 0.37
C PHE A 56 13.16 13.98 -0.84
N GLU A 57 12.32 14.67 -1.62
CA GLU A 57 12.79 15.68 -2.60
C GLU A 57 13.18 17.01 -1.91
N ALA A 58 13.06 17.09 -0.57
CA ALA A 58 13.34 18.27 0.25
C ALA A 58 12.65 19.56 -0.26
N PRO A 59 11.31 19.55 -0.42
CA PRO A 59 10.58 20.71 -0.90
C PRO A 59 10.71 21.88 0.09
N PRO A 60 10.55 23.13 -0.36
CA PRO A 60 10.59 24.28 0.54
C PRO A 60 9.39 24.28 1.50
N PRO A 61 9.48 24.94 2.67
CA PRO A 61 8.40 24.98 3.67
C PRO A 61 7.04 25.46 3.15
N LYS A 62 7.02 26.27 2.08
CA LYS A 62 5.78 26.74 1.42
C LYS A 62 4.98 25.60 0.77
N GLU A 63 5.60 24.47 0.47
CA GLU A 63 4.93 23.27 -0.04
C GLU A 63 4.47 22.39 1.13
N GLU A 64 3.60 22.94 1.97
CA GLU A 64 3.20 22.37 3.27
C GLU A 64 2.76 20.90 3.17
N LEU A 65 2.10 20.54 2.06
CA LEU A 65 1.59 19.19 1.82
C LEU A 65 2.67 18.09 1.86
N TYR A 66 3.89 18.42 1.44
CA TYR A 66 5.02 17.50 1.32
C TYR A 66 6.19 17.86 2.23
N TYR A 67 6.21 19.07 2.82
CA TYR A 67 7.26 19.48 3.73
C TYR A 67 7.26 18.64 5.02
N LEU A 68 8.38 17.97 5.30
CA LEU A 68 8.64 17.20 6.54
C LEU A 68 10.03 17.48 7.13
N GLY A 69 10.71 18.56 6.71
CA GLY A 69 12.04 18.90 7.24
C GLY A 69 13.11 17.83 6.99
N LEU A 70 12.99 17.07 5.90
CA LEU A 70 13.96 16.08 5.46
C LEU A 70 15.00 16.70 4.54
N ASP A 71 16.22 16.20 4.62
CA ASP A 71 17.26 16.45 3.62
C ASP A 71 16.94 15.73 2.30
N LEU A 72 17.50 16.25 1.20
CA LEU A 72 17.34 15.65 -0.13
C LEU A 72 17.97 14.26 -0.14
N ASP A 73 17.14 13.24 -0.37
CA ASP A 73 17.57 11.87 -0.60
C ASP A 73 16.85 11.32 -1.85
N LYS A 74 17.51 11.51 -3.00
CA LYS A 74 16.94 11.15 -4.30
C LYS A 74 16.63 9.66 -4.40
N GLU A 75 17.50 8.80 -3.87
CA GLU A 75 17.30 7.36 -3.93
C GLU A 75 16.11 6.93 -3.07
N ARG A 76 15.97 7.47 -1.84
CA ARG A 76 14.75 7.24 -1.03
C ARG A 76 13.50 7.72 -1.72
N SER A 77 13.55 8.93 -2.28
CA SER A 77 12.43 9.50 -3.02
C SER A 77 11.99 8.57 -4.15
N ASP A 78 12.95 8.04 -4.92
CA ASP A 78 12.69 7.13 -6.03
C ASP A 78 12.15 5.76 -5.55
N ARG A 79 12.66 5.20 -4.45
CA ARG A 79 12.12 3.95 -3.86
C ARG A 79 10.68 4.11 -3.39
N TYR A 80 10.36 5.18 -2.65
CA TYR A 80 8.98 5.48 -2.27
C TYR A 80 8.06 5.73 -3.46
N ARG A 81 8.57 6.35 -4.53
CA ARG A 81 7.83 6.53 -5.78
C ARG A 81 7.47 5.19 -6.42
N LEU A 82 8.42 4.25 -6.47
CA LEU A 82 8.19 2.90 -6.98
C LEU A 82 7.21 2.12 -6.10
N ILE A 83 7.33 2.22 -4.78
CA ILE A 83 6.37 1.65 -3.81
C ILE A 83 4.97 2.21 -4.06
N SER A 84 4.82 3.53 -4.19
CA SER A 84 3.53 4.17 -4.46
C SER A 84 2.87 3.65 -5.73
N LYS A 85 3.65 3.54 -6.82
CA LYS A 85 3.18 2.99 -8.10
C LYS A 85 2.77 1.51 -7.97
N PHE A 86 3.56 0.72 -7.25
CA PHE A 86 3.25 -0.69 -7.02
C PHE A 86 1.95 -0.87 -6.23
N LEU A 87 1.78 -0.13 -5.13
CA LEU A 87 0.57 -0.17 -4.31
C LEU A 87 -0.66 0.29 -5.11
N GLN A 88 -0.53 1.37 -5.89
CA GLN A 88 -1.61 1.86 -6.75
C GLN A 88 -2.00 0.83 -7.83
N LYS A 89 -1.02 0.21 -8.51
CA LYS A 89 -1.30 -0.80 -9.54
C LYS A 89 -2.02 -2.03 -8.99
N ASN A 90 -1.76 -2.36 -7.73
CA ASN A 90 -2.28 -3.56 -7.07
C ASN A 90 -3.37 -3.26 -6.03
N GLU A 91 -3.92 -2.04 -5.98
CA GLU A 91 -4.83 -1.59 -4.91
C GLU A 91 -6.01 -2.55 -4.68
N GLN A 92 -6.59 -3.07 -5.77
CA GLN A 92 -7.71 -4.03 -5.74
C GLN A 92 -7.38 -5.36 -5.05
N LEU A 93 -6.09 -5.69 -4.95
CA LEU A 93 -5.59 -6.91 -4.33
C LEU A 93 -5.12 -6.69 -2.89
N GLY A 94 -5.22 -5.46 -2.38
CA GLY A 94 -4.87 -5.09 -1.01
C GLY A 94 -3.44 -5.47 -0.58
N PRO A 95 -2.39 -5.11 -1.35
CA PRO A 95 -1.02 -5.44 -0.99
C PRO A 95 -0.59 -4.79 0.32
N LYS A 96 0.12 -5.56 1.15
CA LYS A 96 0.87 -5.06 2.30
C LYS A 96 2.35 -5.29 2.05
N LEU A 97 3.19 -4.41 2.58
CA LEU A 97 4.64 -4.41 2.35
C LEU A 97 5.39 -4.61 3.66
N PRO A 98 5.33 -5.80 4.28
CA PRO A 98 6.02 -6.05 5.55
C PRO A 98 7.54 -5.88 5.44
N ASP A 99 8.08 -6.02 4.23
CA ASP A 99 9.48 -5.89 3.82
C ASP A 99 9.92 -4.44 3.53
N ILE A 100 9.07 -3.43 3.76
CA ILE A 100 9.40 -2.03 3.46
C ILE A 100 10.68 -1.54 4.15
N ASP A 101 10.97 -2.03 5.36
CA ASP A 101 12.20 -1.71 6.11
C ASP A 101 13.46 -2.32 5.44
N SER A 102 13.30 -3.43 4.71
CA SER A 102 14.36 -4.04 3.89
C SER A 102 14.51 -3.35 2.52
N ILE A 103 13.55 -2.50 2.12
CA ILE A 103 13.55 -1.78 0.85
C ILE A 103 14.00 -0.33 1.04
N VAL A 104 13.44 0.37 2.02
CA VAL A 104 13.64 1.81 2.25
C VAL A 104 13.59 2.15 3.76
N PRO A 105 14.50 1.61 4.58
CA PRO A 105 14.51 1.81 6.03
C PRO A 105 14.71 3.30 6.36
N LEU A 106 13.91 3.94 7.20
CA LEU A 106 14.02 5.39 7.46
C LEU A 106 15.43 5.84 7.91
N PRO A 107 15.83 7.11 7.64
CA PRO A 107 17.06 7.68 8.20
C PRO A 107 17.09 7.52 9.75
N PRO A 108 18.29 7.31 10.35
CA PRO A 108 19.62 7.43 9.76
C PRO A 108 20.15 6.16 9.06
N ALA A 109 19.35 5.10 8.93
CA ALA A 109 19.80 3.86 8.29
C ALA A 109 20.28 4.11 6.86
N LYS A 110 21.30 3.36 6.41
CA LYS A 110 21.71 3.37 5.01
C LYS A 110 20.74 2.53 4.18
N LEU A 111 20.56 2.91 2.92
CA LEU A 111 19.75 2.12 2.01
C LEU A 111 20.43 0.79 1.66
N PRO A 112 19.74 -0.35 1.82
CA PRO A 112 20.26 -1.64 1.40
C PRO A 112 20.24 -1.78 -0.12
N ALA A 113 20.97 -2.76 -0.65
CA ALA A 113 20.76 -3.21 -2.02
C ALA A 113 19.32 -3.74 -2.17
N TRP A 114 18.67 -3.37 -3.26
CA TRP A 114 17.29 -3.77 -3.56
C TRP A 114 17.17 -4.12 -5.03
N ASP A 115 16.58 -5.27 -5.33
CA ASP A 115 16.41 -5.81 -6.68
C ASP A 115 15.21 -5.21 -7.44
N GLY A 116 14.51 -4.24 -6.83
CA GLY A 116 13.31 -3.62 -7.40
C GLY A 116 12.03 -4.45 -7.26
N THR A 117 12.08 -5.56 -6.52
CA THR A 117 10.93 -6.46 -6.33
C THR A 117 10.34 -6.37 -4.92
N PHE A 118 9.11 -6.84 -4.76
CA PHE A 118 8.39 -6.85 -3.49
C PHE A 118 8.15 -8.29 -3.05
N GLN A 119 8.30 -8.59 -1.75
CA GLN A 119 7.98 -9.90 -1.19
C GLN A 119 6.55 -10.32 -1.55
N TRP A 120 5.59 -9.39 -1.45
CA TRP A 120 4.20 -9.63 -1.83
C TRP A 120 4.03 -10.14 -3.27
N GLN A 121 4.81 -9.59 -4.21
CA GLN A 121 4.76 -9.99 -5.62
C GLN A 121 5.33 -11.41 -5.77
N LYS A 122 6.48 -11.69 -5.15
CA LYS A 122 7.12 -13.02 -5.17
C LYS A 122 6.19 -14.10 -4.62
N GLU A 123 5.55 -13.84 -3.48
CA GLU A 123 4.60 -14.77 -2.85
C GLU A 123 3.37 -15.02 -3.74
N ARG A 124 2.91 -14.00 -4.46
CA ARG A 124 1.76 -14.14 -5.35
C ARG A 124 2.12 -14.92 -6.61
N ASP A 125 3.26 -14.63 -7.22
CA ASP A 125 3.73 -15.33 -8.42
C ASP A 125 4.10 -16.79 -8.13
N ALA A 126 4.51 -17.09 -6.89
CA ALA A 126 4.76 -18.46 -6.43
C ALA A 126 3.49 -19.25 -6.12
N LYS A 127 2.33 -18.60 -5.91
CA LYS A 127 1.06 -19.31 -5.69
C LYS A 127 0.57 -19.92 -6.99
N THR A 128 0.32 -21.22 -6.96
CA THR A 128 -0.40 -21.90 -8.03
C THR A 128 -1.81 -21.34 -8.16
N ALA A 129 -2.35 -21.37 -9.39
CA ALA A 129 -3.74 -20.99 -9.61
C ALA A 129 -4.65 -21.74 -8.62
N PRO A 130 -5.67 -21.09 -8.04
CA PRO A 130 -6.61 -21.78 -7.17
C PRO A 130 -7.24 -22.95 -7.94
N ASP A 131 -7.47 -24.05 -7.23
CA ASP A 131 -8.12 -25.21 -7.81
C ASP A 131 -9.48 -24.82 -8.39
N LYS A 132 -9.79 -25.37 -9.56
CA LYS A 132 -11.11 -25.18 -10.17
C LYS A 132 -12.18 -25.64 -9.17
N PRO A 133 -13.26 -24.88 -8.95
CA PRO A 133 -14.38 -25.35 -8.14
C PRO A 133 -14.93 -26.67 -8.67
N ASP A 134 -15.47 -27.50 -7.78
CA ASP A 134 -16.07 -28.78 -8.14
C ASP A 134 -17.17 -28.60 -9.20
N ASP A 135 -17.15 -29.41 -10.26
CA ASP A 135 -18.08 -29.31 -11.39
C ASP A 135 -19.55 -29.47 -10.94
N THR A 136 -19.82 -30.22 -9.87
CA THR A 136 -21.16 -30.36 -9.29
C THR A 136 -21.65 -29.07 -8.66
N LEU A 137 -20.77 -28.37 -7.93
CA LEU A 137 -21.06 -27.06 -7.34
C LEU A 137 -21.33 -26.04 -8.45
N LEU A 138 -20.50 -26.04 -9.48
CA LEU A 138 -20.61 -25.12 -10.61
C LEU A 138 -21.95 -25.27 -11.33
N LYS A 139 -22.34 -26.52 -11.67
CA LYS A 139 -23.64 -26.81 -12.27
C LYS A 139 -24.82 -26.38 -11.41
N ARG A 140 -24.75 -26.60 -10.08
CA ARG A 140 -25.80 -26.21 -9.14
C ARG A 140 -26.01 -24.70 -9.11
N LEU A 141 -24.92 -23.94 -8.97
CA LEU A 141 -24.97 -22.47 -8.90
C LEU A 141 -25.41 -21.85 -10.23
N SER A 142 -24.92 -22.37 -11.37
CA SER A 142 -25.35 -21.93 -12.69
C SER A 142 -26.85 -22.15 -12.90
N LYS A 143 -27.38 -23.32 -12.53
CA LYS A 143 -28.82 -23.60 -12.60
C LYS A 143 -29.64 -22.64 -11.74
N GLU A 144 -29.20 -22.36 -10.51
CA GLU A 144 -29.88 -21.45 -9.58
C GLU A 144 -29.96 -20.01 -10.13
N LYS A 145 -28.94 -19.57 -10.89
CA LYS A 145 -28.89 -18.24 -11.50
C LYS A 145 -29.36 -18.20 -12.95
N ASN A 146 -29.92 -19.31 -13.47
CA ASN A 146 -30.34 -19.45 -14.87
C ASN A 146 -29.21 -19.13 -15.88
N LEU A 147 -27.99 -19.58 -15.57
CA LEU A 147 -26.79 -19.40 -16.37
C LEU A 147 -26.36 -20.73 -17.00
N ASP A 148 -25.70 -20.65 -18.14
CA ASP A 148 -24.98 -21.75 -18.77
C ASP A 148 -23.73 -22.11 -17.94
N PRO A 149 -23.53 -23.37 -17.54
CA PRO A 149 -22.42 -23.76 -16.67
C PRO A 149 -21.05 -23.80 -17.37
N ALA A 150 -20.99 -23.81 -18.70
CA ALA A 150 -19.73 -23.79 -19.45
C ALA A 150 -19.24 -22.36 -19.74
N THR A 151 -20.18 -21.44 -19.98
CA THR A 151 -19.89 -20.07 -20.45
C THR A 151 -20.22 -19.00 -19.42
N GLY A 152 -21.07 -19.29 -18.43
CA GLY A 152 -21.56 -18.33 -17.44
C GLY A 152 -22.59 -17.34 -17.97
N LEU A 153 -23.04 -17.49 -19.23
CA LEU A 153 -24.00 -16.58 -19.86
C LEU A 153 -25.46 -16.93 -19.48
N PRO A 154 -26.38 -15.95 -19.42
CA PRO A 154 -27.79 -16.22 -19.19
C PRO A 154 -28.38 -17.17 -20.24
N LEU A 155 -29.17 -18.15 -19.80
CA LEU A 155 -29.85 -19.10 -20.68
C LEU A 155 -31.03 -18.47 -21.43
N THR A 156 -31.55 -17.34 -20.95
CA THR A 156 -32.60 -16.56 -21.59
C THR A 156 -32.05 -15.21 -22.02
N LYS A 157 -32.15 -14.89 -23.32
CA LYS A 157 -31.98 -13.52 -23.81
C LYS A 157 -33.19 -12.71 -23.33
N ASN A 158 -32.95 -11.64 -22.57
CA ASN A 158 -33.87 -10.50 -22.54
C ASN A 158 -33.56 -9.63 -23.75
#